data_AF-A0A163ES70-F1
#
_entry.id   AF-A0A163ES70-F1
#
_cell.length_a   1.000
_cell.length_b   1.000
_cell.length_c   1.000
_cell.angle_alpha   90.00
_cell.angle_beta   90.00
_cell.angle_gamma   90.00
#
_symmetry.space_group_name_H-M   'P 1'
#
loop_
_entity.id
_entity.type
_entity.pdbx_description
1 polymer ?
#
loop_
_entity_poly.entity_id
_entity_poly.type
_entity_poly.pdbx_seq_one_letter_code
_entity_poly.pdbx_strand_id
1 'polypeptide(L)'
;MDPTPTTQFITYCAEQEFGEDAEVTRVRDEQGRAPCRDNKYLIVSAQKNFYEFKGLVNINGITFGFKAKTFKAKQPEWIFTPEALRKEHKSST
;
A
#
# COMPACT_ATOMS: atom_id res chain seq x y z
N MET A 1 -16.17 -9.63 5.50
CA MET A 1 -15.68 -10.01 4.16
C MET A 1 -14.20 -10.27 4.31
N ASP A 2 -13.69 -11.35 3.72
CA ASP A 2 -12.25 -11.61 3.69
C ASP A 2 -11.52 -10.47 2.96
N PRO A 3 -10.29 -10.11 3.37
CA PRO A 3 -9.50 -9.10 2.69
C PRO A 3 -9.24 -9.51 1.24
N THR A 4 -9.28 -8.56 0.31
CA THR A 4 -8.96 -8.84 -1.09
C THR A 4 -7.50 -9.26 -1.23
N PRO A 5 -7.10 -9.96 -2.31
CA PRO A 5 -5.70 -10.39 -2.50
C PRO A 5 -4.69 -9.23 -2.45
N THR A 6 -5.07 -8.04 -2.91
CA THR A 6 -4.21 -6.85 -2.79
C THR A 6 -4.11 -6.37 -1.35
N THR A 7 -5.21 -6.36 -0.58
CA THR A 7 -5.15 -6.03 0.85
C THR A 7 -4.25 -7.01 1.60
N GLN A 8 -4.36 -8.31 1.33
CA GLN A 8 -3.47 -9.33 1.92
C GLN A 8 -2.00 -9.08 1.59
N PHE A 9 -1.68 -8.74 0.33
CA PHE A 9 -0.30 -8.41 -0.05
C PHE A 9 0.24 -7.16 0.66
N ILE A 10 -0.57 -6.11 0.81
CA ILE A 10 -0.17 -4.91 1.54
C ILE A 10 0.00 -5.20 3.04
N THR A 11 -0.87 -6.02 3.63
CA THR A 11 -0.72 -6.51 5.01
C THR A 11 0.60 -7.25 5.18
N TYR A 12 0.91 -8.20 4.30
CA TYR A 12 2.19 -8.90 4.30
C TYR A 12 3.38 -7.92 4.24
N CYS A 13 3.36 -6.92 3.35
CA CYS A 13 4.44 -5.92 3.28
C CYS A 13 4.56 -5.11 4.58
N ALA A 14 3.45 -4.76 5.22
CA ALA A 14 3.45 -4.03 6.48
C ALA A 14 4.02 -4.88 7.63
N GLU A 15 3.65 -6.16 7.71
CA GLU A 15 4.18 -7.10 8.70
C GLU A 15 5.69 -7.30 8.54
N GLN A 16 6.18 -7.40 7.30
CA GLN A 16 7.62 -7.52 7.03
C GLN A 16 8.42 -6.25 7.41
N GLU A 17 7.82 -5.07 7.27
CA GLU A 17 8.50 -3.79 7.55
C GLU A 17 8.43 -3.40 9.04
N PHE A 18 7.26 -3.58 9.67
CA PHE A 18 6.95 -3.03 11.00
C PHE A 18 6.80 -4.11 12.09
N GLY A 19 6.95 -5.39 11.74
CA GLY A 19 6.80 -6.54 12.63
C GLY A 19 5.46 -7.26 12.46
N GLU A 20 5.41 -8.53 12.89
CA GLU A 20 4.23 -9.40 12.75
C GLU A 20 2.97 -8.84 13.42
N ASP A 21 3.13 -7.94 14.40
CA ASP A 21 2.06 -7.30 15.16
C ASP A 21 1.44 -6.10 14.43
N ALA A 22 1.89 -5.78 13.21
CA ALA A 22 1.45 -4.60 12.47
C ALA A 22 -0.04 -4.65 12.14
N GLU A 23 -0.83 -3.78 12.77
CA GLU A 23 -2.27 -3.69 12.56
C GLU A 23 -2.60 -2.84 11.33
N VAL A 24 -2.98 -3.50 10.23
CA VAL A 24 -3.47 -2.82 9.02
C VAL A 24 -4.98 -2.63 9.08
N THR A 25 -5.42 -1.41 9.40
CA THR A 25 -6.85 -1.12 9.63
C THR A 25 -7.57 -0.55 8.41
N ARG A 26 -6.84 0.12 7.50
CA ARG A 26 -7.45 0.84 6.38
C ARG A 26 -6.49 0.97 5.20
N VAL A 27 -6.84 0.35 4.07
CA VAL A 27 -6.15 0.56 2.77
C VAL A 27 -7.05 1.42 1.89
N ARG A 28 -6.49 2.41 1.18
CA ARG A 28 -7.17 3.32 0.24
C ARG A 28 -6.25 3.66 -0.93
N ASP A 29 -6.81 4.09 -2.04
CA ASP A 29 -6.01 4.74 -3.08
C ASP A 29 -5.61 6.18 -2.68
N GLU A 30 -4.83 6.86 -3.52
CA GLU A 30 -4.41 8.25 -3.27
C GLU A 30 -5.59 9.26 -3.26
N GLN A 31 -6.78 8.85 -3.67
CA GLN A 31 -8.01 9.65 -3.70
C GLN A 31 -8.96 9.29 -2.53
N GLY A 32 -8.56 8.39 -1.64
CA GLY A 32 -9.35 7.97 -0.47
C GLY A 32 -10.42 6.92 -0.76
N ARG A 33 -10.43 6.31 -1.95
CA ARG A 33 -11.38 5.24 -2.32
C ARG A 33 -10.92 3.90 -1.74
N ALA A 34 -11.87 3.10 -1.26
CA ALA A 34 -11.59 1.75 -0.75
C ALA A 34 -11.23 0.79 -1.89
N PRO A 35 -10.46 -0.28 -1.62
CA PRO A 35 -10.27 -1.37 -2.56
C PRO A 35 -11.64 -1.97 -2.90
N CYS A 36 -11.94 -2.11 -4.19
CA CYS A 36 -13.11 -2.86 -4.67
C CYS A 36 -12.68 -4.29 -5.03
N ARG A 37 -13.63 -5.20 -5.31
CA ARG A 37 -13.33 -6.61 -5.67
C ARG A 37 -12.30 -6.77 -6.79
N ASP A 38 -12.23 -5.81 -7.73
CA ASP A 38 -11.27 -5.85 -8.83
C ASP A 38 -9.90 -5.23 -8.48
N ASN A 39 -9.74 -4.60 -7.30
CA ASN A 39 -8.55 -3.87 -6.84
C ASN A 39 -7.95 -2.87 -7.86
N LYS A 40 -8.70 -2.50 -8.91
CA LYS A 40 -8.26 -1.63 -10.00
C LYS A 40 -7.83 -0.24 -9.52
N TYR A 41 -8.28 0.21 -8.35
CA TYR A 41 -7.96 1.54 -7.84
C TYR A 41 -6.59 1.64 -7.19
N LEU A 42 -5.98 0.52 -6.78
CA LEU A 42 -4.64 0.53 -6.17
C LEU A 42 -3.53 0.17 -7.16
N ILE A 43 -3.87 -0.61 -8.21
CA ILE A 43 -2.92 -0.99 -9.25
C ILE A 43 -2.66 0.22 -10.15
N VAL A 44 -1.43 0.73 -10.11
CA VAL A 44 -1.00 1.85 -10.97
C VAL A 44 -0.22 1.37 -12.19
N SER A 45 0.26 0.14 -12.18
CA SER A 45 0.90 -0.50 -13.34
C SER A 45 0.74 -2.01 -13.29
N ALA A 46 0.41 -2.62 -14.42
CA ALA A 46 0.35 -4.05 -14.61
C ALA A 46 1.14 -4.42 -15.86
N GLN A 47 2.29 -5.04 -15.69
CA GLN A 47 3.16 -5.48 -16.79
C GLN A 47 3.32 -7.00 -16.78
N LYS A 48 3.91 -7.55 -17.84
CA LYS A 48 4.08 -9.01 -18.01
C LYS A 48 4.72 -9.70 -16.79
N ASN A 49 5.60 -9.00 -16.07
CA ASN A 49 6.45 -9.57 -15.02
C ASN A 49 6.19 -8.98 -13.62
N PHE A 50 5.41 -7.91 -13.49
CA PHE A 50 5.14 -7.29 -12.18
C PHE A 50 3.82 -6.54 -12.14
N TYR A 51 3.30 -6.36 -10.92
CA TYR A 51 2.24 -5.39 -10.61
C TYR A 51 2.77 -4.35 -9.64
N GLU A 52 2.39 -3.10 -9.85
CA GLU A 52 2.73 -1.98 -8.96
C GLU A 52 1.46 -1.41 -8.34
N PHE A 53 1.50 -1.26 -7.03
CA PHE A 53 0.42 -0.76 -6.21
C PHE A 53 0.86 0.54 -5.55
N LYS A 54 -0.07 1.50 -5.45
CA LYS A 54 0.17 2.76 -4.75
C LYS A 54 -1.11 3.23 -4.08
N GLY A 55 -0.98 3.77 -2.88
CA GLY A 55 -2.11 4.30 -2.15
C GLY A 55 -1.75 4.80 -0.76
N LEU A 56 -2.75 4.80 0.12
CA LEU A 56 -2.63 5.10 1.53
C LEU A 56 -2.99 3.87 2.36
N VAL A 57 -2.28 3.66 3.45
CA VAL A 57 -2.54 2.59 4.40
C VAL A 57 -2.42 3.13 5.82
N ASN A 58 -3.30 2.68 6.71
CA ASN A 58 -3.16 2.91 8.14
C ASN A 58 -2.54 1.67 8.78
N ILE A 59 -1.40 1.86 9.45
CA ILE A 59 -0.64 0.85 10.16
C ILE A 59 -0.43 1.35 11.59
N ASN A 60 -0.88 0.60 12.59
CA ASN A 60 -0.76 0.97 14.01
C ASN A 60 -1.26 2.40 14.31
N GLY A 61 -2.36 2.82 13.67
CA GLY A 61 -2.93 4.15 13.83
C GLY A 61 -2.28 5.26 13.00
N ILE A 62 -1.10 5.03 12.40
CA ILE A 62 -0.38 6.02 11.58
C ILE A 62 -0.75 5.81 10.10
N THR A 63 -1.02 6.90 9.39
CA THR A 63 -1.29 6.84 7.94
C THR A 63 0.01 7.00 7.16
N PHE A 64 0.27 6.03 6.28
CA PHE A 64 1.40 6.02 5.35
C PHE A 64 0.90 6.09 3.92
N GLY A 65 1.62 6.82 3.09
CA GLY A 65 1.63 6.54 1.66
C GLY A 65 2.44 5.28 1.40
N PHE A 66 1.88 4.32 0.68
CA PHE A 66 2.60 3.10 0.32
C PHE A 66 2.83 3.03 -1.19
N LYS A 67 3.93 2.38 -1.56
CA LYS A 67 4.21 1.93 -2.91
C LYS A 67 4.80 0.54 -2.83
N ALA A 68 4.17 -0.42 -3.49
CA ALA A 68 4.60 -1.82 -3.45
C ALA A 68 4.60 -2.43 -4.85
N LYS A 69 5.53 -3.35 -5.11
CA LYS A 69 5.64 -4.10 -6.35
C LYS A 69 5.75 -5.58 -6.04
N THR A 70 4.92 -6.37 -6.69
CA THR A 70 5.07 -7.84 -6.71
C THR A 70 5.61 -8.27 -8.06
N PHE A 71 6.49 -9.27 -8.06
CA PHE A 71 7.14 -9.81 -9.26
C PHE A 71 6.87 -11.30 -9.38
N LYS A 72 6.86 -11.82 -10.61
CA LYS A 72 6.66 -13.28 -10.84
C LYS A 72 7.82 -14.15 -10.35
N ALA A 73 9.05 -13.63 -10.37
CA ALA A 73 10.28 -14.43 -10.20
C ALA A 73 11.29 -13.81 -9.24
N LYS A 74 10.89 -12.78 -8.49
CA LYS A 74 11.76 -12.05 -7.56
C LYS A 74 10.98 -11.68 -6.30
N GLN A 75 11.70 -11.35 -5.24
CA GLN A 75 11.09 -10.84 -4.03
C GLN A 75 10.32 -9.54 -4.31
N PRO A 76 9.21 -9.30 -3.59
CA PRO A 76 8.48 -8.04 -3.71
C PRO A 76 9.33 -6.88 -3.18
N GLU A 77 9.02 -5.68 -3.66
CA GLU A 77 9.60 -4.42 -3.18
C GLU A 77 8.48 -3.59 -2.55
N TRP A 78 8.75 -2.92 -1.43
CA TRP A 78 7.78 -2.01 -0.81
C TRP A 78 8.48 -0.82 -0.14
N ILE A 79 7.71 0.26 0.02
CA ILE A 79 8.09 1.42 0.80
C ILE A 79 6.82 2.01 1.43
N PHE A 80 6.95 2.41 2.70
CA PHE A 80 5.94 3.15 3.43
C PHE A 80 6.51 4.50 3.85
N THR A 81 5.82 5.58 3.47
CA THR A 81 6.22 6.95 3.81
C THR A 81 5.15 7.56 4.70
N PRO A 82 5.46 7.98 5.93
CA PRO A 82 4.49 8.66 6.78
C PRO A 82 3.82 9.83 6.04
N GLU A 83 2.49 9.88 6.03
CA GLU A 83 1.75 10.89 5.27
C GLU A 83 1.97 12.31 5.82
N ALA A 84 2.31 12.43 7.10
CA ALA A 84 2.73 13.69 7.71
C ALA A 84 3.94 14.32 6.98
N LEU A 85 4.95 13.50 6.63
CA LEU A 85 6.15 13.95 5.91
C LEU A 85 5.85 14.33 4.45
N ARG A 86 4.79 13.78 3.86
CA ARG A 86 4.36 14.13 2.50
C ARG A 86 3.67 15.50 2.42
N LYS A 87 3.01 15.94 3.50
CA LYS A 87 2.30 17.22 3.54
C LYS A 87 3.26 18.40 3.68
N GLU A 88 4.36 18.25 4.40
CA GLU A 88 5.37 19.31 4.56
C GLU A 88 6.00 19.70 3.21
N HIS A 89 6.22 18.74 2.32
CA HIS A 89 6.73 19.02 0.97
C HIS A 89 5.72 19.71 0.02
N LYS A 90 4.41 19.66 0.31
CA LYS A 90 3.38 20.34 -0.51
C LYS A 90 3.09 21.77 -0.08
N SER A 91 3.47 22.15 1.14
CA SER A 91 3.23 23.50 1.68
C SER A 91 4.35 24.50 1.43
N SER A 92 5.40 24.10 0.70
CA SER A 92 6.54 24.96 0.36
C SER A 92 6.55 25.45 -1.10
N THR A 93 5.39 25.55 -1.76
CA THR A 93 5.27 26.11 -3.13
C THR A 93 4.24 27.22 -3.18
#